data_AF-A0A939CDS8-F1
#
_entry.id   AF-A0A939CDS8-F1
#
_cell.length_a   1.000
_cell.length_b   1.000
_cell.length_c   1.000
_cell.angle_alpha   90.00
_cell.angle_beta   90.00
_cell.angle_gamma   90.00
#
_symmetry.space_group_name_H-M   'P 1'
#
loop_
_entity.id
_entity.type
_entity.pdbx_description
1 polymer ?
#
loop_
_entity_poly.entity_id
_entity_poly.type
_entity_poly.pdbx_seq_one_letter_code
_entity_poly.pdbx_strand_id
1 'polypeptide(L)' 'MILSLAPMEGITGHVFRRVHAECFGALDCYYTPFLPPPRVGNRFGGKAFKEVDPANNQGL' A
#
# COMPACT_ATOMS: atom_id res chain seq x y z
N MET A 1 10.36 -19.08 5.11
CA MET A 1 8.96 -18.76 5.49
C MET A 1 8.64 -17.43 4.86
N ILE A 2 7.54 -17.31 4.11
CA ILE A 2 7.12 -16.04 3.50
C ILE A 2 6.14 -15.36 4.46
N LEU A 3 6.40 -14.12 4.81
CA LEU A 3 5.56 -13.27 5.65
C LEU A 3 4.98 -12.13 4.82
N SER A 4 3.66 -11.94 4.93
CA SER A 4 2.95 -10.91 4.17
C SER A 4 2.05 -10.08 5.06
N LEU A 5 1.99 -8.77 4.82
CA LEU A 5 1.02 -7.89 5.47
C LEU A 5 -0.32 -7.93 4.71
N ALA A 6 -1.35 -8.50 5.33
CA ALA A 6 -2.69 -8.58 4.76
C ALA A 6 -3.33 -7.19 4.55
N PRO A 7 -4.20 -7.02 3.54
CA PRO A 7 -4.90 -5.76 3.33
C PRO A 7 -6.07 -5.62 4.32
N MET A 8 -6.05 -4.54 5.10
CA MET A 8 -7.11 -4.20 6.06
C MET A 8 -7.54 -2.75 5.82
N GLU A 9 -8.76 -2.59 5.27
CA GLU A 9 -9.33 -1.29 4.91
C GLU A 9 -9.35 -0.33 6.12
N GLY A 10 -8.85 0.88 5.91
CA GLY A 10 -8.71 1.89 6.98
C GLY A 10 -7.53 1.68 7.95
N ILE A 11 -6.77 0.59 7.83
CA ILE A 11 -5.64 0.29 8.73
C ILE A 11 -4.32 0.24 7.93
N THR A 12 -4.19 -0.65 6.95
CA THR A 12 -2.90 -0.94 6.28
C THR A 12 -2.64 -0.08 5.04
N GLY A 13 -2.95 1.22 5.12
CA GLY A 13 -2.63 2.18 4.07
C GLY A 13 -1.12 2.45 3.95
N HIS A 14 -0.70 3.16 2.91
CA HIS A 14 0.73 3.42 2.61
C HIS A 14 1.53 3.95 3.81
N VAL A 15 0.95 4.84 4.62
CA VAL A 15 1.59 5.35 5.85
C VAL A 15 1.88 4.23 6.85
N PHE A 16 0.89 3.38 7.13
CA PHE A 16 1.05 2.27 8.06
C PHE A 16 2.11 1.29 7.56
N ARG A 17 2.07 0.93 6.27
CA ARG A 17 3.02 -0.03 5.68
C ARG A 17 4.46 0.46 5.82
N ARG A 18 4.70 1.75 5.54
CA ARG A 18 6.02 2.37 5.69
C ARG A 18 6.50 2.36 7.13
N VAL A 19 5.66 2.84 8.06
CA VAL A 19 6.02 2.85 9.50
C VAL A 19 6.24 1.44 10.03
N HIS A 20 5.43 0.46 9.61
CA HIS A 20 5.67 -0.94 9.96
C HIS A 20 7.05 -1.41 9.50
N ALA A 21 7.43 -1.16 8.24
CA ALA A 21 8.73 -1.56 7.73
C ALA A 21 9.90 -0.84 8.42
N GLU A 22 9.73 0.43 8.78
CA GLU A 22 10.72 1.18 9.57
C GLU A 22 10.89 0.62 10.99
N CYS A 23 9.80 0.20 11.64
CA CYS A 23 9.85 -0.30 13.03
C CYS A 23 10.26 -1.78 13.14
N PHE A 24 9.84 -2.63 12.20
CA PHE A 24 9.95 -4.09 12.31
C PHE A 24 10.77 -4.74 11.19
N GLY A 25 11.23 -3.94 10.22
CA GLY A 25 11.78 -4.44 8.95
C GLY A 25 10.68 -4.71 7.91
N ALA A 26 11.06 -4.62 6.64
CA ALA A 26 10.18 -4.95 5.53
C ALA A 26 9.85 -6.45 5.52
N LEU A 27 8.57 -6.77 5.30
CA LEU A 27 8.10 -8.13 5.03
C LEU A 27 8.35 -8.53 3.57
N ASP A 28 8.13 -9.80 3.23
CA ASP A 28 8.29 -10.28 1.86
C ASP A 28 7.25 -9.68 0.89
N CYS A 29 6.05 -9.36 1.41
CA CYS A 29 4.95 -8.82 0.61
C CYS A 29 4.08 -7.85 1.44
N TYR A 30 3.64 -6.79 0.78
CA TYR A 30 2.63 -5.86 1.29
C TYR A 30 1.48 -5.71 0.30
N TYR A 31 0.25 -5.72 0.80
CA TYR A 31 -0.94 -5.48 -0.03
C TYR A 31 -1.57 -4.12 0.28
N THR A 32 -2.07 -3.46 -0.76
CA THR A 32 -2.87 -2.24 -0.58
C THR A 32 -4.26 -2.57 -0.06
N PRO A 33 -4.91 -1.67 0.68
CA PRO A 33 -6.36 -1.69 0.83
C PRO A 33 -7.07 -1.70 -0.54
N PHE A 34 -8.39 -1.85 -0.54
CA PHE A 34 -9.12 -2.00 -1.80
C PHE A 34 -8.97 -0.74 -2.67
N LEU A 35 -8.55 -0.94 -3.92
CA LEU A 35 -8.43 0.13 -4.91
C LEU A 35 -9.62 0.06 -5.86
N PRO A 36 -10.58 1.01 -5.79
CA PRO A 36 -11.64 1.06 -6.78
C PRO A 36 -11.01 1.31 -8.15
N PRO A 37 -11.38 0.51 -9.18
CA PRO A 37 -10.81 0.68 -10.51
C PRO A 37 -11.12 2.11 -11.02
N PRO A 38 -10.16 2.80 -11.65
CA PRO A 38 -10.45 4.09 -12.24
C PRO A 38 -11.41 3.91 -13.41
N ARG A 39 -12.16 4.97 -13.73
CA ARG A 39 -12.92 4.99 -14.99
C ARG A 39 -11.96 4.79 -16.15
N VAL A 40 -12.40 4.07 -17.19
CA VAL A 40 -11.60 3.84 -18.40
C VAL A 40 -11.11 5.18 -18.95
N GLY A 41 -9.81 5.28 -19.22
CA GLY A 41 -9.16 6.51 -19.68
C GLY A 41 -8.70 7.48 -18.58
N ASN A 42 -9.04 7.23 -17.31
CA ASN A 42 -8.63 8.06 -16.18
C ASN A 42 -7.59 7.38 -15.30
N ARG A 43 -6.83 8.18 -14.54
CA ARG A 43 -5.95 7.71 -13.47
C ARG A 43 -6.75 7.46 -12.18
N PHE A 44 -6.13 6.77 -11.23
CA PHE A 44 -6.65 6.68 -9.86
C PHE A 44 -6.85 8.08 -9.25
N GLY A 45 -7.95 8.25 -8.52
CA GLY A 45 -8.18 9.46 -7.73
C GLY A 45 -7.25 9.55 -6.52
N GLY A 46 -7.10 10.73 -5.93
CA GLY A 46 -6.03 11.06 -4.98
C GLY A 46 -5.75 10.02 -3.89
N LYS A 47 -6.76 9.47 -3.20
CA LYS A 47 -6.55 8.43 -2.16
C LYS A 47 -5.98 7.14 -2.76
N ALA A 48 -6.60 6.61 -3.80
CA ALA A 48 -6.15 5.38 -4.46
C ALA A 48 -4.78 5.57 -5.13
N PHE A 49 -4.49 6.76 -5.67
CA PHE A 49 -3.18 7.08 -6.23
C PHE A 49 -2.07 7.03 -5.17
N LYS A 50 -2.30 7.59 -3.98
CA LYS A 50 -1.31 7.56 -2.89
C LYS A 50 -0.93 6.14 -2.45
N GLU A 51 -1.87 5.21 -2.53
CA GLU A 51 -1.61 3.81 -2.19
C GLU A 51 -0.65 3.12 -3.17
N VAL A 52 -0.61 3.54 -4.44
CA VAL A 52 0.20 2.92 -5.50
C VAL A 52 1.37 3.78 -5.97
N ASP A 53 1.49 5.01 -5.46
CA ASP A 53 2.61 5.91 -5.76
C ASP A 53 3.94 5.25 -5.35
N PRO A 54 4.89 5.04 -6.28
CA PRO A 54 6.18 4.43 -5.97
C PRO A 54 6.93 5.16 -4.85
N ALA A 55 6.80 6.48 -4.74
CA ALA A 55 7.46 7.26 -3.69
C ALA A 55 6.94 6.91 -2.30
N ASN A 56 5.66 6.55 -2.17
CA ASN A 56 5.05 6.19 -0.89
C ASN A 56 5.35 4.75 -0.47
N ASN A 57 5.78 3.90 -1.41
CA ASN A 57 6.05 2.49 -1.18
C ASN A 57 7.55 2.15 -1.36
N GLN A 58 8.43 3.15 -1.30
CA GLN A 58 9.87 2.94 -1.44
C GLN A 58 10.42 2.07 -0.30
N GLY A 59 11.07 0.97 -0.65
CA GLY A 59 11.68 0.04 0.32
C GLY A 59 10.69 -0.97 0.93
N LEU A 60 9.46 -1.04 0.42
CA LEU A 60 8.47 -2.08 0.70
C LEU A 60 8.44 -3.16 -0.38
#